data_AF-A0A1Q6V2T0-F1
#
_entry.id   AF-A0A1Q6V2T0-F1
#
_cell.length_a   1.000
_cell.length_b   1.000
_cell.length_c   1.000
_cell.angle_alpha   90.00
_cell.angle_beta   90.00
_cell.angle_gamma   90.00
#
_symmetry.space_group_name_H-M   'P 1'
#
loop_
_entity.id
_entity.type
_entity.pdbx_description
1 polymer ?
#
loop_
_entity_poly.entity_id
_entity_poly.type
_entity_poly.pdbx_seq_one_letter_code
_entity_poly.pdbx_strand_id
1 'polypeptide(L)' 'MKAVNIKWDTDGDLELLQDLPKEIEIPEYLIDEDTDIDEYEEEIADYISEVTGYCHFGFDLE' A
#
# COMPACT_ATOMS: atom_id res chain seq x y z
N MET A 1 -3.97 5.81 -10.17
CA MET A 1 -2.80 5.87 -9.26
C MET A 1 -2.57 4.47 -8.72
N LYS A 2 -1.33 4.11 -8.44
CA LYS A 2 -0.96 2.82 -7.87
C LYS A 2 0.07 3.00 -6.74
N ALA A 3 -0.02 2.15 -5.73
CA ALA A 3 1.06 1.97 -4.78
C ALA A 3 2.12 1.05 -5.40
N VAL A 4 3.37 1.48 -5.38
CA VAL A 4 4.54 0.74 -5.89
C VAL A 4 5.64 0.70 -4.84
N ASN A 5 6.67 -0.11 -5.05
CA ASN A 5 7.80 -0.25 -4.12
C ASN A 5 7.37 -0.54 -2.67
N ILE A 6 6.28 -1.30 -2.50
CA ILE A 6 5.71 -1.60 -1.19
C ILE A 6 6.73 -2.37 -0.34
N LYS A 7 7.05 -1.83 0.84
CA LYS A 7 8.02 -2.39 1.78
C LYS A 7 7.30 -3.28 2.77
N TRP A 8 7.03 -4.51 2.37
CA TRP A 8 6.32 -5.48 3.20
C TRP A 8 7.03 -5.81 4.51
N ASP A 9 6.25 -5.90 5.60
CA ASP A 9 6.70 -6.42 6.88
C ASP A 9 6.38 -7.92 6.94
N THR A 10 7.36 -8.75 6.55
CA THR A 10 7.23 -10.20 6.54
C THR A 10 7.95 -10.87 7.71
N ASP A 11 8.41 -10.11 8.71
CA ASP A 11 9.24 -10.63 9.83
C ASP A 11 10.48 -11.42 9.36
N GLY A 12 10.98 -11.14 8.16
CA GLY A 12 12.13 -11.83 7.55
C GLY A 12 11.77 -13.09 6.75
N ASP A 13 10.49 -13.39 6.54
CA ASP A 13 10.04 -14.45 5.64
C ASP A 13 10.26 -14.04 4.18
N LEU A 14 11.26 -14.68 3.55
CA LEU A 14 11.68 -14.42 2.16
C LEU A 14 10.80 -15.12 1.13
N GLU A 15 10.12 -16.22 1.50
CA GLU A 15 9.19 -16.90 0.59
C GLU A 15 7.94 -16.05 0.46
N LEU A 16 7.37 -15.62 1.60
CA LEU A 16 6.24 -14.70 1.63
C LEU A 16 6.53 -13.40 0.88
N LEU A 17 7.71 -12.80 1.07
CA LEU A 17 8.10 -11.56 0.38
C LEU A 17 8.12 -11.70 -1.15
N GLN A 18 8.36 -12.91 -1.67
CA GLN A 18 8.33 -13.19 -3.10
C GLN A 18 6.90 -13.33 -3.63
N ASP A 19 5.99 -13.85 -2.82
CA ASP A 19 4.56 -14.01 -3.16
C ASP A 19 3.75 -12.70 -3.04
N LEU A 20 4.19 -11.75 -2.22
CA LEU A 20 3.48 -10.48 -2.04
C LEU A 20 3.54 -9.56 -3.28
N PRO A 21 2.43 -8.84 -3.58
CA PRO A 21 2.34 -7.99 -4.76
C PRO A 21 3.37 -6.86 -4.71
N LYS A 22 3.90 -6.49 -5.87
CA LYS A 22 4.88 -5.40 -6.03
C LYS A 22 4.22 -4.05 -6.32
N GLU A 23 2.99 -4.10 -6.82
CA GLU A 23 2.15 -2.94 -7.07
C GLU A 23 0.69 -3.26 -6.76
N ILE A 24 -0.06 -2.25 -6.32
CA ILE A 24 -1.49 -2.35 -6.01
C ILE A 24 -2.18 -1.12 -6.62
N GLU A 25 -3.23 -1.35 -7.41
CA GLU A 25 -4.05 -0.26 -7.93
C GLU A 25 -4.86 0.39 -6.80
N ILE A 26 -4.80 1.72 -6.72
CA ILE A 26 -5.53 2.49 -5.72
C ILE A 26 -6.87 2.91 -6.31
N PRO A 27 -7.99 2.58 -5.65
CA PRO A 27 -9.31 3.03 -6.06
C PRO A 27 -9.41 4.56 -6.12
N GLU A 28 -10.08 5.09 -7.13
CA GLU A 28 -10.23 6.54 -7.32
C GLU A 28 -10.96 7.22 -6.15
N TYR A 29 -11.82 6.49 -5.40
CA TYR A 29 -12.52 7.07 -4.25
C TYR A 29 -11.62 7.37 -3.05
N LEU A 30 -10.41 6.80 -2.99
CA LEU A 30 -9.41 7.12 -1.97
C LEU A 30 -8.56 8.33 -2.36
N ILE A 31 -8.70 8.81 -3.60
CA ILE A 31 -7.94 9.93 -4.16
C ILE A 31 -8.92 11.09 -4.28
N ASP A 32 -9.24 11.71 -3.14
CA ASP A 32 -10.03 12.94 -3.14
C ASP A 32 -9.09 14.15 -3.33
N GLU A 33 -9.41 14.99 -4.32
CA GLU A 33 -8.61 16.16 -4.70
C GLU A 33 -8.59 17.24 -3.60
N ASP A 34 -9.56 17.21 -2.69
CA ASP A 34 -9.72 18.13 -1.56
C ASP A 34 -9.10 17.59 -0.25
N THR A 35 -8.62 16.35 -0.22
CA THR A 35 -8.00 15.73 0.96
C THR A 35 -6.49 16.02 1.00
N ASP A 36 -5.98 16.36 2.19
CA ASP A 36 -4.56 16.62 2.40
C ASP A 36 -3.71 15.39 2.05
N ILE A 37 -2.49 15.61 1.55
CA ILE A 37 -1.64 14.52 1.04
C ILE A 37 -1.38 13.45 2.09
N ASP A 38 -1.15 13.88 3.33
CA ASP A 38 -0.92 12.99 4.46
C ASP A 38 -2.17 12.15 4.81
N GLU A 39 -3.38 12.67 4.62
CA GLU A 39 -4.63 11.99 5.00
C GLU A 39 -4.99 10.87 4.00
N TYR A 40 -4.79 11.09 2.69
CA TYR A 40 -5.01 10.00 1.73
C TYR A 40 -3.90 8.94 1.78
N GLU A 41 -2.67 9.28 2.21
CA GLU A 41 -1.60 8.30 2.38
C GLU A 41 -1.94 7.27 3.47
N GLU A 42 -2.54 7.70 4.59
CA GLU A 42 -3.02 6.81 5.65
C GLU A 42 -4.14 5.89 5.15
N GLU A 43 -5.14 6.44 4.44
CA GLU A 43 -6.24 5.64 3.88
C GLU A 43 -5.75 4.61 2.85
N ILE A 44 -4.74 4.96 2.04
CA ILE A 44 -4.09 4.02 1.10
C ILE A 44 -3.31 2.95 1.87
N ALA A 45 -2.59 3.33 2.94
CA ALA A 45 -1.86 2.39 3.78
C ALA A 45 -2.79 1.33 4.41
N ASP A 46 -3.94 1.78 4.90
CA ASP A 46 -4.98 0.91 5.46
C ASP A 46 -5.56 0.01 4.36
N TYR A 47 -5.94 0.57 3.21
CA TYR A 47 -6.45 -0.21 2.07
C TYR A 47 -5.48 -1.31 1.63
N ILE A 48 -4.18 -1.02 1.49
CA ILE A 48 -3.16 -2.02 1.13
C ILE A 48 -3.16 -3.18 2.14
N SER A 49 -3.25 -2.85 3.43
CA SER A 49 -3.26 -3.84 4.51
C SER A 49 -4.55 -4.66 4.50
N GLU A 50 -5.70 -4.03 4.22
CA GLU A 50 -6.99 -4.72 4.13
C GLU A 50 -7.06 -5.70 2.95
N VAL A 51 -6.56 -5.31 1.77
CA VAL A 51 -6.66 -6.16 0.56
C VAL A 51 -5.65 -7.30 0.55
N THR A 52 -4.48 -7.09 1.16
CA THR A 52 -3.44 -8.12 1.21
C THR A 52 -3.49 -8.96 2.47
N GLY A 53 -3.96 -8.39 3.58
CA GLY A 53 -3.88 -9.00 4.91
C GLY A 53 -2.49 -8.88 5.55
N TYR A 54 -1.59 -8.05 5.01
CA TYR A 54 -0.22 -7.90 5.48
C TYR A 54 0.12 -6.46 5.81
N CYS A 55 0.95 -6.29 6.85
CA CYS A 55 1.52 -5.00 7.21
C CYS A 55 2.66 -4.62 6.26
N HIS A 56 2.91 -3.32 6.15
CA HIS A 56 4.00 -2.76 5.37
C HIS A 56 4.60 -1.55 6.10
N PHE A 57 5.85 -1.24 5.78
CA PHE A 57 6.59 -0.09 6.29
C PHE A 57 6.40 1.17 5.43
N GLY A 58 5.58 1.09 4.37
CA GLY A 58 5.34 2.17 3.43
C GLY A 58 5.45 1.75 1.97
N PHE A 59 5.13 2.69 1.09
CA PHE A 59 5.02 2.53 -0.36
C PHE A 59 5.32 3.88 -1.05
N ASP A 60 5.51 3.84 -2.36
CA ASP A 60 5.54 5.03 -3.21
C ASP A 60 4.25 5.08 -4.04
N LEU A 61 3.85 6.27 -4.51
CA LEU A 61 2.69 6.44 -5.39
C LEU A 61 3.13 6.82 -6.82
N GLU A 62 2.56 6.14 -7.82
CA GLU A 62 2.78 6.36 -9.26
C GLU A 62 1.46 6.47 -10.06
#